data_AF-A0A6A6KN15-F1
#
_entry.id   AF-A0A6A6KN15-F1
#
_cell.length_a   1.000
_cell.length_b   1.000
_cell.length_c   1.000
_cell.angle_alpha   90.00
_cell.angle_beta   90.00
_cell.angle_gamma   90.00
#
_symmetry.space_group_name_H-M   'P 1'
#
loop_
_entity.id
_entity.type
_entity.pdbx_description
1 polymer ?
#
loop_
_entity_poly.entity_id
_entity_poly.type
_entity_poly.pdbx_seq_one_letter_code
_entity_poly.pdbx_strand_id
1 'polypeptide(L)'
;MLGVPNTDLQKIATNQAEANTWVQNNVKSFGDVRFRYIAVGNEVMPSDSFARFLVPAMINIRSALSSAGLGNIKVSSAIDTRSLGESFPPSKGSFKQEYRPILDPLIKFLVDNQSPLLLNLYPYFSYKDNSGQIRLDYALFTASSPVVSDPPYSYQNLFDAMLDAVYAALEKASGGNTELILGVPNDVDLLQKIATNQAEADTWVQNNIQNFGDVKFRYIAVGNEVMPSDSFAQFIVPAMINIRNALSSAGLGNIKVSSAIDARSLGDYKDSSGQISLDYALFTALSPVVSDPPYSYQNLFDAMLDAVYAALEKAGGDSLEIVVSEIGWPTAGDVETSVENAGTYNNNLIQHVKEGTPKKPGNPIETYIFAMFDEGNKSPELEKHWGLFLQTNSLNTLSISIKRVPEIKKHLRAFLIIAK
;
A
#
# COMPACT_ATOMS: atom_id res chain seq x y z
N MET A 1 -15.96 -3.03 -11.75
CA MET A 1 -14.54 -2.95 -12.13
C MET A 1 -14.42 -3.39 -13.58
N LEU A 2 -13.62 -2.70 -14.40
CA LEU A 2 -13.40 -3.06 -15.81
C LEU A 2 -11.91 -3.31 -16.04
N GLY A 3 -11.57 -4.44 -16.67
CA GLY A 3 -10.18 -4.83 -16.92
C GLY A 3 -9.62 -4.31 -18.25
N VAL A 4 -8.37 -3.85 -18.25
CA VAL A 4 -7.53 -3.78 -19.46
C VAL A 4 -6.76 -5.10 -19.55
N PRO A 5 -6.92 -5.89 -20.63
CA PRO A 5 -6.23 -7.17 -20.77
C PRO A 5 -4.71 -7.03 -20.82
N ASN A 6 -3.98 -8.04 -20.34
CA ASN A 6 -2.51 -8.09 -20.41
C ASN A 6 -1.98 -7.91 -21.85
N THR A 7 -2.72 -8.41 -22.85
CA THR A 7 -2.36 -8.31 -24.28
C THR A 7 -2.36 -6.87 -24.80
N ASP A 8 -3.08 -5.96 -24.15
CA ASP A 8 -3.21 -4.56 -24.58
C ASP A 8 -2.17 -3.65 -23.91
N LEU A 9 -1.46 -4.13 -22.88
CA LEU A 9 -0.54 -3.32 -22.06
C LEU A 9 0.53 -2.64 -22.91
N GLN A 10 1.23 -3.39 -23.77
CA GLN A 10 2.30 -2.82 -24.61
C GLN A 10 1.77 -1.73 -25.54
N LYS A 11 0.64 -1.99 -26.20
CA LYS A 11 0.03 -1.08 -27.16
C LYS A 11 -0.41 0.23 -26.48
N ILE A 12 -1.05 0.13 -25.33
CA ILE A 12 -1.52 1.27 -24.54
C ILE A 12 -0.35 2.04 -23.91
N ALA A 13 0.66 1.35 -23.40
CA ALA A 13 1.84 1.95 -22.80
C ALA A 13 2.65 2.81 -23.77
N THR A 14 2.79 2.34 -25.01
CA THR A 14 3.67 2.97 -26.02
C THR A 14 2.98 4.06 -26.82
N ASN A 15 1.65 4.21 -26.72
CA ASN A 15 0.91 5.21 -27.47
C ASN A 15 -0.32 5.75 -26.70
N GLN A 16 -0.26 7.01 -26.29
CA GLN A 16 -1.37 7.69 -25.59
C GLN A 16 -2.66 7.72 -26.42
N ALA A 17 -2.59 7.78 -27.76
CA ALA A 17 -3.78 7.76 -28.60
C ALA A 17 -4.54 6.42 -28.50
N GLU A 18 -3.83 5.32 -28.24
CA GLU A 18 -4.45 4.01 -28.02
C GLU A 18 -5.15 3.95 -26.67
N ALA A 19 -4.56 4.54 -25.62
CA ALA A 19 -5.22 4.69 -24.33
C ALA A 19 -6.50 5.56 -24.44
N ASN A 20 -6.43 6.66 -25.19
CA ASN A 20 -7.58 7.53 -25.45
C ASN A 20 -8.70 6.77 -26.18
N THR A 21 -8.33 6.01 -27.20
CA THR A 21 -9.28 5.17 -27.97
C THR A 21 -9.90 4.09 -27.08
N TRP A 22 -9.09 3.44 -26.24
CA TRP A 22 -9.58 2.44 -25.30
C TRP A 22 -10.59 3.03 -24.31
N VAL A 23 -10.30 4.18 -23.71
CA VAL A 23 -11.22 4.88 -22.79
C VAL A 23 -12.49 5.34 -23.51
N GLN A 24 -12.36 5.86 -24.73
CA GLN A 24 -13.53 6.25 -25.52
C GLN A 24 -14.46 5.06 -25.77
N ASN A 25 -13.91 3.95 -26.24
CA ASN A 25 -14.69 2.79 -26.68
C ASN A 25 -15.26 1.97 -25.52
N ASN A 26 -14.50 1.81 -24.42
CA ASN A 26 -14.86 0.89 -23.34
C ASN A 26 -15.44 1.58 -22.10
N VAL A 27 -15.28 2.90 -21.97
CA VAL A 27 -15.78 3.66 -20.82
C VAL A 27 -16.80 4.70 -21.27
N LYS A 28 -16.41 5.65 -22.14
CA LYS A 28 -17.33 6.74 -22.53
C LYS A 28 -18.54 6.29 -23.34
N SER A 29 -18.38 5.28 -24.19
CA SER A 29 -19.50 4.71 -24.96
C SER A 29 -20.57 4.06 -24.08
N PHE A 30 -20.29 3.86 -22.78
CA PHE A 30 -21.19 3.24 -21.81
C PHE A 30 -21.58 4.24 -20.71
N GLY A 31 -22.17 5.38 -21.08
CA GLY A 31 -22.47 6.49 -20.17
C GLY A 31 -23.39 6.15 -18.99
N ASP A 32 -24.21 5.09 -19.10
CA ASP A 32 -25.09 4.62 -18.02
C ASP A 32 -24.40 3.66 -17.04
N VAL A 33 -23.17 3.23 -17.34
CA VAL A 33 -22.41 2.30 -16.51
C VAL A 33 -21.60 3.08 -15.47
N ARG A 34 -21.72 2.66 -14.21
CA ARG A 34 -20.97 3.25 -13.09
C ARG A 34 -19.63 2.54 -12.90
N PHE A 35 -18.62 2.98 -13.63
CA PHE A 35 -17.26 2.50 -13.46
C PHE A 35 -16.67 3.03 -12.15
N ARG A 36 -16.17 2.12 -11.30
CA ARG A 36 -15.46 2.44 -10.06
C ARG A 36 -13.95 2.35 -10.23
N TYR A 37 -13.49 1.27 -10.86
CA TYR A 37 -12.08 0.97 -11.11
C TYR A 37 -11.86 0.56 -12.57
N ILE A 38 -10.72 0.99 -13.12
CA ILE A 38 -10.07 0.34 -14.25
C ILE A 38 -8.90 -0.49 -13.72
N ALA A 39 -8.98 -1.81 -13.87
CA ALA A 39 -7.93 -2.76 -13.50
C ALA A 39 -7.02 -3.00 -14.70
N VAL A 40 -5.87 -2.32 -14.75
CA VAL A 40 -4.93 -2.42 -15.85
C VAL A 40 -4.01 -3.59 -15.63
N GLY A 41 -4.21 -4.67 -16.39
CA GLY A 41 -3.49 -5.92 -16.19
C GLY A 41 -4.02 -6.75 -15.01
N ASN A 42 -3.75 -8.05 -15.08
CA ASN A 42 -4.09 -9.03 -14.06
C ASN A 42 -2.94 -10.02 -13.90
N GLU A 43 -2.41 -10.13 -12.68
CA GLU A 43 -1.37 -11.10 -12.30
C GLU A 43 -0.13 -11.04 -13.20
N VAL A 44 0.34 -9.82 -13.49
CA VAL A 44 1.53 -9.59 -14.32
C VAL A 44 2.78 -10.09 -13.61
N MET A 45 3.50 -11.02 -14.24
CA MET A 45 4.68 -11.67 -13.68
C MET A 45 5.98 -10.99 -14.15
N PRO A 46 7.06 -11.00 -13.36
CA PRO A 46 8.37 -10.46 -13.78
C PRO A 46 8.94 -11.08 -15.05
N SER A 47 8.61 -12.34 -15.31
CA SER A 47 9.02 -13.08 -16.50
C SER A 47 8.24 -12.70 -17.77
N ASP A 48 7.11 -11.98 -17.63
CA ASP A 48 6.27 -11.65 -18.78
C ASP A 48 6.95 -10.60 -19.66
N SER A 49 6.94 -10.83 -20.97
CA SER A 49 7.51 -9.88 -21.94
C SER A 49 6.86 -8.50 -21.87
N PHE A 50 5.59 -8.45 -21.44
CA PHE A 50 4.80 -7.23 -21.30
C PHE A 50 4.90 -6.56 -19.93
N ALA A 51 5.59 -7.15 -18.95
CA ALA A 51 5.59 -6.66 -17.57
C ALA A 51 6.06 -5.20 -17.43
N ARG A 52 7.09 -4.83 -18.21
CA ARG A 52 7.64 -3.46 -18.27
C ARG A 52 6.62 -2.40 -18.71
N PHE A 53 5.50 -2.80 -19.31
CA PHE A 53 4.49 -1.89 -19.85
C PHE A 53 3.34 -1.63 -18.88
N LEU A 54 3.28 -2.33 -17.73
CA LEU A 54 2.18 -2.20 -16.77
C LEU A 54 1.95 -0.74 -16.32
N VAL A 55 2.94 -0.15 -15.64
CA VAL A 55 2.81 1.21 -15.09
C VAL A 55 2.70 2.27 -16.19
N PRO A 56 3.46 2.23 -17.30
CA PRO A 56 3.23 3.14 -18.42
C PRO A 56 1.80 3.06 -19.01
N ALA A 57 1.21 1.87 -19.11
CA ALA A 57 -0.18 1.73 -19.54
C ALA A 57 -1.16 2.36 -18.53
N MET A 58 -0.93 2.17 -17.22
CA MET A 58 -1.72 2.81 -16.17
C MET A 58 -1.68 4.34 -16.24
N ILE A 59 -0.49 4.91 -16.46
CA ILE A 59 -0.31 6.36 -16.64
C ILE A 59 -1.14 6.87 -17.82
N ASN A 60 -1.07 6.19 -18.97
CA ASN A 60 -1.78 6.62 -20.16
C ASN A 60 -3.31 6.49 -20.01
N ILE A 61 -3.79 5.41 -19.38
CA ILE A 61 -5.22 5.24 -19.06
C ILE A 61 -5.71 6.31 -18.08
N ARG A 62 -4.94 6.63 -17.04
CA ARG A 62 -5.28 7.68 -16.08
C ARG A 62 -5.37 9.05 -16.75
N SER A 63 -4.43 9.35 -17.65
CA SER A 63 -4.41 10.57 -18.46
C SER A 63 -5.63 10.66 -19.38
N ALA A 64 -5.97 9.55 -20.05
CA ALA A 64 -7.13 9.45 -20.93
C ALA A 64 -8.45 9.66 -20.15
N LEU A 65 -8.61 9.02 -18.98
CA LEU A 65 -9.76 9.23 -18.10
C LEU A 65 -9.85 10.68 -17.62
N SER A 66 -8.73 11.29 -17.24
CA SER A 66 -8.69 12.69 -16.80
C SER A 66 -9.16 13.64 -17.91
N SER A 67 -8.60 13.46 -19.11
CA SER A 67 -8.94 14.26 -20.31
C SER A 67 -10.39 14.08 -20.75
N ALA A 68 -10.97 12.92 -20.47
CA ALA A 68 -12.38 12.60 -20.69
C ALA A 68 -13.34 13.20 -19.65
N GLY A 69 -12.84 13.87 -18.59
CA GLY A 69 -13.67 14.33 -17.48
C GLY A 69 -14.10 13.22 -16.51
N LEU A 70 -13.43 12.06 -16.55
CA LEU A 70 -13.72 10.85 -15.78
C LEU A 70 -12.64 10.57 -14.72
N GLY A 71 -11.96 11.61 -14.24
CA GLY A 71 -10.83 11.49 -13.30
C GLY A 71 -11.19 10.94 -11.91
N ASN A 72 -12.48 10.76 -11.62
CA ASN A 72 -12.99 10.09 -10.42
C ASN A 72 -12.92 8.57 -10.49
N ILE A 73 -12.79 7.98 -11.68
CA ILE A 73 -12.58 6.54 -11.86
C ILE A 73 -11.12 6.23 -11.49
N LYS A 74 -10.92 5.34 -10.52
CA LYS A 74 -9.59 5.00 -10.03
C LYS A 74 -8.92 3.97 -10.94
N VAL A 75 -7.64 4.18 -11.26
CA VAL A 75 -6.83 3.25 -12.05
C VAL A 75 -5.97 2.44 -11.09
N SER A 76 -6.03 1.12 -11.20
CA SER A 76 -5.25 0.18 -10.40
C SER A 76 -4.79 -1.02 -11.23
N SER A 77 -4.09 -1.97 -10.63
CA SER A 77 -3.65 -3.24 -11.23
C SER A 77 -3.87 -4.36 -10.23
N ALA A 78 -4.29 -5.54 -10.71
CA ALA A 78 -4.44 -6.73 -9.89
C ALA A 78 -3.13 -7.51 -9.81
N ILE A 79 -2.66 -7.75 -8.58
CA ILE A 79 -1.56 -8.66 -8.26
C ILE A 79 -2.11 -9.91 -7.57
N ASP A 80 -1.27 -10.92 -7.36
CA ASP A 80 -1.60 -12.10 -6.56
C ASP A 80 -0.51 -12.38 -5.51
N THR A 81 -0.79 -13.31 -4.59
CA THR A 81 0.11 -13.60 -3.47
C THR A 81 1.43 -14.29 -3.86
N ARG A 82 1.64 -14.72 -5.11
CA ARG A 82 2.94 -15.24 -5.58
C ARG A 82 4.03 -14.18 -5.57
N SER A 83 3.66 -12.89 -5.51
CA SER A 83 4.60 -11.79 -5.35
C SER A 83 5.23 -11.71 -3.95
N LEU A 84 4.64 -12.35 -2.94
CA LEU A 84 5.18 -12.38 -1.58
C LEU A 84 6.34 -13.36 -1.46
N GLY A 85 7.41 -12.92 -0.78
CA GLY A 85 8.57 -13.73 -0.44
C GLY A 85 8.39 -14.36 0.94
N GLU A 86 8.43 -13.52 1.98
CA GLU A 86 8.09 -13.92 3.35
C GLU A 86 6.63 -13.49 3.63
N SER A 87 5.86 -14.37 4.27
CA SER A 87 4.44 -14.12 4.60
C SER A 87 4.00 -14.70 5.95
N PHE A 88 4.90 -15.36 6.68
CA PHE A 88 4.62 -15.95 7.98
C PHE A 88 5.74 -15.63 8.99
N PRO A 89 5.41 -15.12 10.19
CA PRO A 89 4.08 -14.61 10.56
C PRO A 89 3.71 -13.37 9.72
N PRO A 90 2.43 -12.94 9.68
CA PRO A 90 1.98 -11.86 8.79
C PRO A 90 2.80 -10.55 8.89
N SER A 91 3.24 -10.14 10.07
CA SER A 91 4.13 -8.98 10.28
C SER A 91 5.45 -9.05 9.48
N LYS A 92 5.89 -10.26 9.11
CA LYS A 92 7.09 -10.49 8.29
C LYS A 92 6.83 -10.38 6.79
N GLY A 93 5.58 -10.21 6.36
CA GLY A 93 5.16 -9.95 4.99
C GLY A 93 6.14 -9.07 4.20
N SER A 94 6.67 -9.57 3.08
CA SER A 94 7.58 -8.84 2.19
C SER A 94 7.41 -9.30 0.74
N PHE A 95 7.63 -8.40 -0.23
CA PHE A 95 7.65 -8.79 -1.64
C PHE A 95 8.98 -9.43 -2.03
N LYS A 96 8.92 -10.39 -2.95
CA LYS A 96 10.10 -11.00 -3.58
C LYS A 96 10.92 -9.95 -4.34
N GLN A 97 12.24 -10.10 -4.33
CA GLN A 97 13.15 -9.14 -4.95
C GLN A 97 12.91 -9.01 -6.46
N GLU A 98 12.60 -10.11 -7.15
CA GLU A 98 12.34 -10.10 -8.59
C GLU A 98 11.03 -9.39 -8.97
N TYR A 99 10.10 -9.17 -8.03
CA TYR A 99 8.87 -8.40 -8.27
C TYR A 99 9.06 -6.90 -8.05
N ARG A 100 10.10 -6.48 -7.31
CA ARG A 100 10.34 -5.07 -6.95
C ARG A 100 10.38 -4.12 -8.17
N PRO A 101 11.02 -4.47 -9.31
CA PRO A 101 11.03 -3.59 -10.48
C PRO A 101 9.65 -3.27 -11.07
N ILE A 102 8.64 -4.09 -10.77
CA ILE A 102 7.25 -3.90 -11.22
C ILE A 102 6.41 -3.29 -10.10
N LEU A 103 6.56 -3.80 -8.88
CA LEU A 103 5.74 -3.39 -7.74
C LEU A 103 6.10 -2.01 -7.21
N ASP A 104 7.37 -1.62 -7.16
CA ASP A 104 7.77 -0.31 -6.65
C ASP A 104 7.19 0.85 -7.46
N PRO A 105 7.30 0.88 -8.81
CA PRO A 105 6.64 1.91 -9.60
C PRO A 105 5.12 1.80 -9.58
N LEU A 106 4.55 0.59 -9.45
CA LEU A 106 3.09 0.40 -9.29
C LEU A 106 2.60 1.02 -7.98
N ILE A 107 3.19 0.64 -6.85
CA ILE A 107 2.84 1.15 -5.52
C ILE A 107 2.96 2.68 -5.50
N LYS A 108 4.06 3.22 -6.04
CA LYS A 108 4.21 4.67 -6.18
C LYS A 108 3.07 5.29 -6.97
N PHE A 109 2.74 4.73 -8.15
CA PHE A 109 1.64 5.24 -8.95
C PHE A 109 0.32 5.23 -8.18
N LEU A 110 0.03 4.16 -7.44
CA LEU A 110 -1.22 4.03 -6.68
C LEU A 110 -1.30 5.06 -5.55
N VAL A 111 -0.22 5.24 -4.78
CA VAL A 111 -0.12 6.25 -3.71
C VAL A 111 -0.30 7.66 -4.28
N ASP A 112 0.44 8.00 -5.35
CA ASP A 112 0.38 9.32 -5.99
C ASP A 112 -1.03 9.65 -6.53
N ASN A 113 -1.84 8.64 -6.85
CA ASN A 113 -3.19 8.79 -7.41
C ASN A 113 -4.31 8.48 -6.41
N GLN A 114 -3.98 8.16 -5.16
CA GLN A 114 -4.91 7.68 -4.14
C GLN A 114 -5.81 6.56 -4.68
N SER A 115 -5.21 5.60 -5.39
CA SER A 115 -5.88 4.41 -5.89
C SER A 115 -5.59 3.23 -4.97
N PRO A 116 -6.53 2.31 -4.74
CA PRO A 116 -6.24 1.09 -4.00
C PRO A 116 -5.37 0.15 -4.82
N LEU A 117 -4.72 -0.83 -4.18
CA LEU A 117 -4.19 -2.01 -4.84
C LEU A 117 -5.30 -3.06 -5.01
N LEU A 118 -5.36 -3.72 -6.18
CA LEU A 118 -6.23 -4.87 -6.37
C LEU A 118 -5.43 -6.15 -6.07
N LEU A 119 -6.01 -7.06 -5.29
CA LEU A 119 -5.35 -8.30 -4.88
C LEU A 119 -6.24 -9.52 -5.13
N ASN A 120 -5.75 -10.45 -5.94
CA ASN A 120 -6.29 -11.79 -6.06
C ASN A 120 -5.76 -12.64 -4.89
N LEU A 121 -6.64 -13.04 -3.98
CA LEU A 121 -6.28 -13.67 -2.72
C LEU A 121 -7.09 -14.95 -2.55
N TYR A 122 -6.41 -16.09 -2.53
CA TYR A 122 -7.03 -17.40 -2.53
C TYR A 122 -6.44 -18.31 -1.43
N PRO A 123 -7.00 -18.29 -0.21
CA PRO A 123 -6.64 -19.20 0.87
C PRO A 123 -6.73 -20.68 0.48
N TYR A 124 -7.62 -21.03 -0.47
CA TYR A 124 -7.73 -22.37 -1.02
C TYR A 124 -6.40 -22.91 -1.57
N PHE A 125 -5.69 -22.13 -2.40
CA PHE A 125 -4.41 -22.58 -2.97
C PHE A 125 -3.34 -22.76 -1.90
N SER A 126 -3.26 -21.83 -0.94
CA SER A 126 -2.36 -21.96 0.20
C SER A 126 -2.66 -23.22 1.02
N TYR A 127 -3.93 -23.50 1.30
CA TYR A 127 -4.35 -24.73 1.96
C TYR A 127 -3.99 -25.98 1.14
N LYS A 128 -4.38 -26.04 -0.13
CA LYS A 128 -4.14 -27.18 -1.03
C LYS A 128 -2.66 -27.55 -1.06
N ASP A 129 -1.78 -26.57 -1.24
CA ASP A 129 -0.35 -26.79 -1.37
C ASP A 129 0.34 -27.13 -0.04
N ASN A 130 -0.35 -26.91 1.10
CA ASN A 130 0.20 -27.10 2.44
C ASN A 130 -0.79 -27.80 3.40
N SER A 131 -1.60 -28.73 2.90
CA SER A 131 -2.75 -29.31 3.62
C SER A 131 -2.38 -30.11 4.88
N GLY A 132 -1.10 -30.43 5.07
CA GLY A 132 -0.55 -31.01 6.30
C GLY A 132 -0.06 -29.99 7.35
N GLN A 133 0.01 -28.71 7.00
CA GLN A 133 0.48 -27.61 7.87
C GLN A 133 -0.62 -26.57 8.13
N ILE A 134 -1.41 -26.27 7.09
CA ILE A 134 -2.57 -25.38 7.18
C ILE A 134 -3.79 -26.22 7.48
N ARG A 135 -4.42 -25.98 8.64
CA ARG A 135 -5.67 -26.64 9.01
C ARG A 135 -6.81 -26.16 8.12
N LEU A 136 -7.71 -27.06 7.73
CA LEU A 136 -8.86 -26.72 6.90
C LEU A 136 -9.80 -25.70 7.59
N ASP A 137 -9.99 -25.82 8.90
CA ASP A 137 -10.84 -24.90 9.66
C ASP A 137 -10.28 -23.48 9.75
N TYR A 138 -8.95 -23.33 9.72
CA TYR A 138 -8.27 -22.04 9.58
C TYR A 138 -8.53 -21.42 8.20
N ALA A 139 -8.55 -22.22 7.13
CA ALA A 139 -8.82 -21.76 5.78
C ALA A 139 -10.31 -21.45 5.52
N LEU A 140 -11.24 -22.13 6.21
CA LEU A 140 -12.69 -22.01 6.04
C LEU A 140 -13.38 -21.03 7.00
N PHE A 141 -12.63 -20.25 7.79
CA PHE A 141 -13.16 -19.38 8.84
C PHE A 141 -13.95 -20.10 9.95
N THR A 142 -13.65 -21.38 10.21
CA THR A 142 -14.37 -22.20 11.22
C THR A 142 -13.51 -22.59 12.43
N ALA A 143 -12.26 -22.14 12.49
CA ALA A 143 -11.42 -22.35 13.66
C ALA A 143 -12.05 -21.69 14.91
N SER A 144 -12.13 -22.40 16.02
CA SER A 144 -12.79 -21.94 17.25
C SER A 144 -11.94 -20.99 18.12
N SER A 145 -10.66 -20.84 17.79
CA SER A 145 -9.70 -20.01 18.51
C SER A 145 -8.61 -19.51 17.55
N PRO A 146 -7.86 -18.45 17.89
CA PRO A 146 -6.70 -18.04 17.10
C PRO A 146 -5.75 -19.21 16.82
N VAL A 147 -5.28 -19.29 15.58
CA VAL A 147 -4.39 -20.36 15.08
C VAL A 147 -2.96 -19.86 14.98
N VAL A 148 -2.77 -18.59 14.62
CA VAL A 148 -1.45 -17.94 14.53
C VAL A 148 -1.39 -16.79 15.53
N SER A 149 -0.31 -16.73 16.30
CA SER A 149 0.03 -15.60 17.17
C SER A 149 1.17 -14.81 16.54
N ASP A 150 0.95 -13.51 16.36
CA ASP A 150 1.92 -12.57 15.80
C ASP A 150 1.76 -11.22 16.52
N PRO A 151 2.23 -11.14 17.78
CA PRO A 151 1.93 -10.02 18.65
C PRO A 151 2.24 -8.65 18.02
N PRO A 152 1.34 -7.65 18.15
CA PRO A 152 0.16 -7.64 19.04
C PRO A 152 -1.08 -8.36 18.47
N TYR A 153 -1.00 -8.93 17.27
CA TYR A 153 -2.13 -9.55 16.58
C TYR A 153 -2.22 -11.06 16.80
N SER A 154 -3.41 -11.59 16.58
CA SER A 154 -3.67 -13.02 16.52
C SER A 154 -4.67 -13.30 15.41
N TYR A 155 -4.43 -14.37 14.64
CA TYR A 155 -5.18 -14.67 13.44
C TYR A 155 -5.96 -15.98 13.64
N GLN A 156 -7.28 -15.88 13.52
CA GLN A 156 -8.20 -17.01 13.62
C GLN A 156 -8.55 -17.62 12.25
N ASN A 157 -8.31 -16.89 11.15
CA ASN A 157 -8.52 -17.37 9.80
C ASN A 157 -7.33 -17.01 8.89
N LEU A 158 -7.13 -17.84 7.86
CA LEU A 158 -6.02 -17.71 6.91
C LEU A 158 -6.14 -16.47 6.03
N PHE A 159 -7.36 -16.04 5.73
CA PHE A 159 -7.63 -14.83 4.94
C PHE A 159 -6.99 -13.59 5.56
N ASP A 160 -7.22 -13.36 6.86
CA ASP A 160 -6.65 -12.23 7.59
C ASP A 160 -5.13 -12.27 7.61
N ALA A 161 -4.56 -13.45 7.88
CA ALA A 161 -3.11 -13.61 7.92
C ALA A 161 -2.46 -13.33 6.55
N MET A 162 -3.08 -13.79 5.46
CA MET A 162 -2.59 -13.53 4.11
C MET A 162 -2.74 -12.04 3.73
N LEU A 163 -3.87 -11.42 4.08
CA LEU A 163 -4.13 -10.02 3.76
C LEU A 163 -3.20 -9.09 4.55
N ASP A 164 -3.00 -9.34 5.84
CA ASP A 164 -2.10 -8.56 6.69
C ASP A 164 -0.62 -8.78 6.34
N ALA A 165 -0.26 -9.94 5.78
CA ALA A 165 1.06 -10.14 5.17
C ALA A 165 1.29 -9.25 3.94
N VAL A 166 0.25 -9.02 3.11
CA VAL A 166 0.36 -8.06 2.00
C VAL A 166 0.46 -6.62 2.52
N TYR A 167 -0.32 -6.24 3.54
CA TYR A 167 -0.18 -4.92 4.17
C TYR A 167 1.24 -4.70 4.72
N ALA A 168 1.80 -5.67 5.45
CA ALA A 168 3.18 -5.59 5.93
C ALA A 168 4.21 -5.49 4.79
N ALA A 169 3.97 -6.17 3.66
CA ALA A 169 4.83 -6.06 2.48
C ALA A 169 4.75 -4.66 1.84
N LEU A 170 3.56 -4.07 1.76
CA LEU A 170 3.34 -2.72 1.24
C LEU A 170 3.99 -1.64 2.11
N GLU A 171 3.92 -1.78 3.42
CA GLU A 171 4.60 -0.89 4.37
C GLU A 171 6.11 -0.90 4.15
N LYS A 172 6.71 -2.09 4.00
CA LYS A 172 8.15 -2.23 3.73
C LYS A 172 8.54 -1.73 2.34
N ALA A 173 7.70 -1.95 1.33
CA ALA A 173 7.96 -1.48 -0.03
C ALA A 173 7.86 0.04 -0.13
N SER A 174 6.88 0.64 0.54
CA SER A 174 6.68 2.08 0.60
C SER A 174 7.68 2.79 1.52
N GLY A 175 8.20 2.10 2.54
CA GLY A 175 9.36 2.55 3.31
C GLY A 175 10.64 2.69 2.48
N GLY A 176 10.72 2.02 1.32
CA GLY A 176 11.76 2.25 0.30
C GLY A 176 11.57 3.55 -0.50
N ASN A 177 10.44 4.23 -0.35
CA ASN A 177 10.14 5.55 -0.92
C ASN A 177 10.37 6.67 0.10
N THR A 178 11.01 6.37 1.25
CA THR A 178 11.34 7.37 2.27
C THR A 178 12.14 8.51 1.64
N GLU A 179 11.53 9.68 1.68
CA GLU A 179 12.16 10.90 1.23
C GLU A 179 12.99 11.48 2.38
N LEU A 180 14.31 11.54 2.20
CA LEU A 180 15.24 11.98 3.23
C LEU A 180 15.34 13.50 3.29
N ILE A 181 15.48 14.01 4.51
CA ILE A 181 15.99 15.35 4.78
C ILE A 181 17.47 15.20 5.09
N LEU A 182 18.34 15.81 4.28
CA LEU A 182 19.76 15.83 4.55
C LEU A 182 20.17 17.17 5.16
N GLY A 183 20.88 17.12 6.29
CA GLY A 183 21.42 18.30 6.95
C GLY A 183 22.78 18.71 6.39
N VAL A 184 22.99 20.00 6.11
CA VAL A 184 24.33 20.60 6.12
C VAL A 184 24.68 20.90 7.58
N PRO A 185 25.78 20.36 8.13
CA PRO A 185 26.09 20.49 9.54
C PRO A 185 26.43 21.94 9.94
N ASN A 186 26.37 22.25 11.23
CA ASN A 186 26.77 23.53 11.84
C ASN A 186 28.29 23.72 11.89
N ASP A 187 28.99 23.31 10.84
CA ASP A 187 30.42 23.53 10.71
C ASP A 187 30.65 24.93 10.14
N VAL A 188 31.27 25.80 10.93
CA VAL A 188 31.46 27.22 10.59
C VAL A 188 32.28 27.38 9.31
N ASP A 189 33.33 26.59 9.15
CA ASP A 189 34.24 26.68 8.01
C ASP A 189 33.55 26.17 6.73
N LEU A 190 32.80 25.08 6.83
CA LEU A 190 32.01 24.55 5.73
C LEU A 190 30.91 25.53 5.30
N LEU A 191 30.12 26.02 6.26
CA LEU A 191 29.03 26.97 5.99
C LEU A 191 29.56 28.26 5.39
N GLN A 192 30.70 28.78 5.89
CA GLN A 192 31.36 29.95 5.31
C GLN A 192 31.85 29.70 3.88
N LYS A 193 32.46 28.54 3.61
CA LYS A 193 32.90 28.17 2.25
C LYS A 193 31.73 28.07 1.28
N ILE A 194 30.68 27.33 1.64
CA ILE A 194 29.47 27.19 0.83
C ILE A 194 28.80 28.56 0.63
N ALA A 195 28.74 29.41 1.67
CA ALA A 195 28.14 30.74 1.62
C ALA A 195 28.88 31.72 0.68
N THR A 196 30.20 31.61 0.61
CA THR A 196 31.07 32.57 -0.11
C THR A 196 31.52 32.08 -1.48
N ASN A 197 31.35 30.79 -1.80
CA ASN A 197 31.80 30.19 -3.06
C ASN A 197 30.79 29.16 -3.60
N GLN A 198 30.18 29.44 -4.76
CA GLN A 198 29.23 28.53 -5.41
C GLN A 198 29.86 27.17 -5.78
N ALA A 199 31.14 27.11 -6.15
CA ALA A 199 31.81 25.86 -6.51
C ALA A 199 31.91 24.88 -5.32
N GLU A 200 31.96 25.40 -4.09
CA GLU A 200 31.93 24.59 -2.87
C GLU A 200 30.53 24.00 -2.65
N ALA A 201 29.46 24.75 -2.97
CA ALA A 201 28.09 24.25 -2.94
C ALA A 201 27.85 23.18 -4.01
N ASP A 202 28.38 23.38 -5.22
CA ASP A 202 28.31 22.39 -6.31
C ASP A 202 29.02 21.10 -5.91
N THR A 203 30.23 21.21 -5.34
CA THR A 203 31.01 20.07 -4.82
C THR A 203 30.26 19.36 -3.69
N TRP A 204 29.64 20.10 -2.78
CA TRP A 204 28.85 19.53 -1.69
C TRP A 204 27.64 18.74 -2.22
N VAL A 205 26.88 19.31 -3.17
CA VAL A 205 25.73 18.63 -3.80
C VAL A 205 26.19 17.39 -4.57
N GLN A 206 27.30 17.48 -5.30
CA GLN A 206 27.86 16.32 -5.98
C GLN A 206 28.19 15.19 -5.00
N ASN A 207 28.94 15.52 -3.94
CA ASN A 207 29.46 14.54 -3.01
C ASN A 207 28.39 13.92 -2.09
N ASN A 208 27.37 14.70 -1.72
CA ASN A 208 26.39 14.30 -0.71
C ASN A 208 25.01 13.96 -1.28
N ILE A 209 24.71 14.36 -2.52
CA ILE A 209 23.43 14.09 -3.18
C ILE A 209 23.65 13.26 -4.45
N GLN A 210 24.39 13.78 -5.43
CA GLN A 210 24.48 13.13 -6.76
C GLN A 210 25.19 11.77 -6.72
N ASN A 211 26.16 11.60 -5.82
CA ASN A 211 26.84 10.30 -5.60
C ASN A 211 25.93 9.23 -4.96
N PHE A 212 24.77 9.62 -4.45
CA PHE A 212 23.79 8.73 -3.82
C PHE A 212 22.50 8.66 -4.64
N GLY A 213 22.61 8.33 -5.93
CA GLY A 213 21.47 8.35 -6.88
C GLY A 213 20.29 7.45 -6.52
N ASP A 214 20.50 6.45 -5.66
CA ASP A 214 19.43 5.56 -5.17
C ASP A 214 18.65 6.16 -3.98
N VAL A 215 19.11 7.29 -3.44
CA VAL A 215 18.50 7.98 -2.30
C VAL A 215 17.59 9.12 -2.77
N LYS A 216 16.34 9.14 -2.29
CA LYS A 216 15.37 10.20 -2.60
C LYS A 216 15.45 11.29 -1.55
N PHE A 217 16.16 12.38 -1.84
CA PHE A 217 16.15 13.55 -0.98
C PHE A 217 14.98 14.48 -1.33
N ARG A 218 14.26 14.98 -0.34
CA ARG A 218 13.19 15.98 -0.55
C ARG A 218 13.50 17.34 0.02
N TYR A 219 14.27 17.38 1.10
CA TYR A 219 14.72 18.63 1.69
C TYR A 219 16.23 18.58 1.97
N ILE A 220 16.90 19.70 1.74
CA ILE A 220 18.20 20.01 2.37
C ILE A 220 17.95 21.02 3.47
N ALA A 221 18.33 20.67 4.70
CA ALA A 221 18.30 21.56 5.85
C ALA A 221 19.70 22.15 6.05
N VAL A 222 19.89 23.43 5.71
CA VAL A 222 21.18 24.10 5.89
C VAL A 222 21.28 24.61 7.33
N GLY A 223 22.16 24.00 8.12
CA GLY A 223 22.22 24.20 9.57
C GLY A 223 21.15 23.40 10.31
N ASN A 224 21.49 23.00 11.54
CA ASN A 224 20.65 22.28 12.48
C ASN A 224 20.47 23.09 13.76
N GLU A 225 19.25 23.35 14.21
CA GLU A 225 18.99 24.13 15.43
C GLU A 225 19.70 25.50 15.43
N VAL A 226 19.63 26.22 14.31
CA VAL A 226 20.29 27.53 14.18
C VAL A 226 19.67 28.52 15.17
N MET A 227 20.49 29.14 16.01
CA MET A 227 20.15 30.30 16.81
C MET A 227 20.66 31.59 16.16
N PRO A 228 19.93 32.73 16.27
CA PRO A 228 20.42 34.02 15.75
C PRO A 228 21.76 34.48 16.35
N SER A 229 22.11 33.98 17.54
CA SER A 229 23.38 34.27 18.22
C SER A 229 24.56 33.42 17.74
N ASP A 230 24.32 32.39 16.92
CA ASP A 230 25.40 31.50 16.48
C ASP A 230 26.37 32.21 15.55
N SER A 231 27.67 31.92 15.72
CA SER A 231 28.73 32.53 14.90
C SER A 231 28.59 32.23 13.41
N PHE A 232 27.95 31.11 13.06
CA PHE A 232 27.66 30.70 11.69
C PHE A 232 26.30 31.17 11.15
N ALA A 233 25.44 31.77 11.98
CA ALA A 233 24.07 32.16 11.59
C ALA A 233 24.06 33.08 10.36
N GLN A 234 25.04 33.99 10.28
CA GLN A 234 25.23 34.90 9.14
C GLN A 234 25.47 34.18 7.80
N PHE A 235 25.94 32.93 7.82
CA PHE A 235 26.25 32.15 6.62
C PHE A 235 25.09 31.28 6.12
N ILE A 236 24.04 31.08 6.93
CA ILE A 236 22.94 30.16 6.61
C ILE A 236 22.20 30.57 5.34
N VAL A 237 21.72 31.81 5.24
CA VAL A 237 20.95 32.27 4.07
C VAL A 237 21.79 32.26 2.78
N PRO A 238 23.03 32.79 2.76
CA PRO A 238 23.88 32.67 1.58
C PRO A 238 24.16 31.21 1.19
N ALA A 239 24.42 30.32 2.16
CA ALA A 239 24.64 28.90 1.89
C ALA A 239 23.39 28.20 1.32
N MET A 240 22.20 28.52 1.83
CA MET A 240 20.93 28.02 1.28
C MET A 240 20.73 28.41 -0.19
N ILE A 241 21.06 29.65 -0.54
CA ILE A 241 20.98 30.14 -1.93
C ILE A 241 21.91 29.33 -2.83
N ASN A 242 23.17 29.16 -2.43
CA ASN A 242 24.16 28.46 -3.24
C ASN A 242 23.85 26.96 -3.38
N ILE A 243 23.37 26.30 -2.31
CA ILE A 243 22.90 24.90 -2.37
C ILE A 243 21.69 24.76 -3.29
N ARG A 244 20.72 25.69 -3.23
CA ARG A 244 19.56 25.67 -4.14
C ARG A 244 19.99 25.83 -5.60
N ASN A 245 20.94 26.71 -5.87
CA ASN A 245 21.47 26.91 -7.22
C ASN A 245 22.20 25.65 -7.72
N ALA A 246 23.03 25.03 -6.87
CA ALA A 246 23.72 23.78 -7.17
C ALA A 246 22.75 22.64 -7.49
N LEU A 247 21.71 22.45 -6.68
CA LEU A 247 20.63 21.49 -6.93
C LEU A 247 19.92 21.76 -8.26
N SER A 248 19.59 23.02 -8.55
CA SER A 248 18.94 23.39 -9.81
C SER A 248 19.83 23.09 -11.02
N SER A 249 21.13 23.42 -10.95
CA SER A 249 22.11 23.13 -12.01
C SER A 249 22.32 21.63 -12.22
N ALA A 250 22.19 20.83 -11.16
CA ALA A 250 22.25 19.38 -11.20
C ALA A 250 20.97 18.71 -11.73
N GLY A 251 19.92 19.48 -12.09
CA GLY A 251 18.63 18.93 -12.51
C GLY A 251 17.75 18.43 -11.34
N LEU A 252 18.09 18.80 -10.10
CA LEU A 252 17.45 18.39 -8.85
C LEU A 252 16.63 19.53 -8.22
N GLY A 253 16.08 20.44 -9.04
CA GLY A 253 15.35 21.62 -8.57
C GLY A 253 14.04 21.33 -7.81
N ASN A 254 13.61 20.07 -7.78
CA ASN A 254 12.49 19.58 -6.96
C ASN A 254 12.86 19.41 -5.47
N ILE A 255 14.15 19.31 -5.13
CA ILE A 255 14.63 19.23 -3.74
C ILE A 255 14.58 20.63 -3.13
N LYS A 256 13.81 20.78 -2.06
CA LYS A 256 13.62 22.08 -1.40
C LYS A 256 14.77 22.36 -0.43
N VAL A 257 15.16 23.62 -0.30
CA VAL A 257 16.19 24.04 0.67
C VAL A 257 15.52 24.84 1.79
N SER A 258 15.75 24.44 3.03
CA SER A 258 15.28 25.12 4.25
C SER A 258 16.42 25.19 5.27
N SER A 259 16.16 25.75 6.44
CA SER A 259 17.02 25.65 7.61
C SER A 259 16.19 25.19 8.80
N ALA A 260 16.77 24.40 9.70
CA ALA A 260 16.16 24.07 10.96
C ALA A 260 16.55 25.14 11.98
N ILE A 261 15.58 25.95 12.40
CA ILE A 261 15.76 26.95 13.45
C ILE A 261 15.50 26.28 14.80
N ASP A 262 16.31 26.58 15.80
CA ASP A 262 16.07 26.08 17.15
C ASP A 262 14.70 26.56 17.66
N ALA A 263 13.81 25.64 18.05
CA ALA A 263 12.48 25.98 18.53
C ALA A 263 12.52 26.83 19.82
N ARG A 264 13.59 26.77 20.62
CA ARG A 264 13.82 27.64 21.78
C ARG A 264 13.94 29.11 21.39
N SER A 265 14.34 29.40 20.14
CA SER A 265 14.36 30.77 19.61
C SER A 265 12.94 31.35 19.41
N LEU A 266 11.91 30.51 19.41
CA LEU A 266 10.49 30.90 19.32
C LEU A 266 9.80 30.98 20.70
N GLY A 267 10.54 30.66 21.79
CA GLY A 267 10.06 30.57 23.16
C GLY A 267 9.69 29.13 23.58
N ASP A 268 9.94 28.77 24.84
CA ASP A 268 9.81 27.40 25.35
C ASP A 268 8.38 26.83 25.29
N TYR A 269 8.27 25.57 24.85
CA TYR A 269 7.05 24.75 24.96
C TYR A 269 6.88 24.26 26.40
N LYS A 270 5.68 24.45 26.95
CA LYS A 270 5.38 24.31 28.38
C LYS A 270 4.27 23.26 28.57
N ASP A 271 4.46 22.28 29.48
CA ASP A 271 3.36 21.44 29.94
C ASP A 271 2.39 22.24 30.84
N SER A 272 1.37 21.62 31.44
CA SER A 272 0.43 22.33 32.34
C SER A 272 1.07 22.97 33.57
N SER A 273 2.36 22.69 33.82
CA SER A 273 3.26 23.36 34.77
C SER A 273 4.47 24.05 34.11
N GLY A 274 4.73 23.78 32.83
CA GLY A 274 5.79 24.28 32.00
C GLY A 274 7.07 23.44 31.81
N GLN A 275 7.16 22.16 32.20
CA GLN A 275 8.46 21.43 32.20
C GLN A 275 8.40 19.94 31.82
N ILE A 276 9.49 19.41 31.22
CA ILE A 276 9.76 17.97 31.11
C ILE A 276 10.43 17.53 32.44
N SER A 277 9.86 16.53 33.14
CA SER A 277 10.45 16.08 34.41
C SER A 277 11.80 15.37 34.17
N LEU A 278 12.76 15.62 35.07
CA LEU A 278 14.08 15.00 35.00
C LEU A 278 13.99 13.47 35.07
N ASP A 279 13.05 12.94 35.87
CA ASP A 279 12.86 11.51 36.00
C ASP A 279 12.35 10.84 34.72
N TYR A 280 11.55 11.57 33.92
CA TYR A 280 11.08 11.09 32.62
C TYR A 280 12.20 11.05 31.58
N ALA A 281 13.12 12.01 31.63
CA ALA A 281 14.28 12.07 30.74
C ALA A 281 15.37 11.05 31.11
N LEU A 282 15.56 10.75 32.41
CA LEU A 282 16.62 9.89 32.92
C LEU A 282 16.22 8.41 33.11
N PHE A 283 15.04 8.00 32.62
CA PHE A 283 14.49 6.64 32.81
C PHE A 283 14.24 6.26 34.29
N THR A 284 14.06 7.23 35.18
CA THR A 284 13.84 7.00 36.62
C THR A 284 12.39 7.23 37.06
N ALA A 285 11.50 7.61 36.15
CA ALA A 285 10.09 7.80 36.46
C ALA A 285 9.45 6.51 36.99
N LEU A 286 8.76 6.60 38.13
CA LEU A 286 8.17 5.44 38.83
C LEU A 286 6.83 4.97 38.22
N SER A 287 6.29 5.74 37.28
CA SER A 287 5.03 5.47 36.58
C SER A 287 5.03 6.13 35.21
N PRO A 288 4.17 5.70 34.26
CA PRO A 288 4.01 6.38 32.98
C PRO A 288 3.73 7.87 33.16
N VAL A 289 4.47 8.71 32.44
CA VAL A 289 4.42 10.17 32.54
C VAL A 289 3.59 10.77 31.40
N VAL A 290 3.64 10.15 30.22
CA VAL A 290 2.83 10.53 29.05
C VAL A 290 1.87 9.40 28.71
N SER A 291 0.60 9.73 28.51
CA SER A 291 -0.43 8.78 28.06
C SER A 291 -0.85 9.14 26.64
N ASP A 292 -0.76 8.16 25.73
CA ASP A 292 -1.13 8.26 24.32
C ASP A 292 -1.87 6.97 23.91
N PRO A 293 -3.16 6.81 24.31
CA PRO A 293 -3.87 5.54 24.18
C PRO A 293 -3.85 5.00 22.73
N PRO A 294 -3.50 3.71 22.53
CA PRO A 294 -3.43 2.63 23.53
C PRO A 294 -2.11 2.55 24.33
N TYR A 295 -1.14 3.43 24.06
CA TYR A 295 0.19 3.41 24.65
C TYR A 295 0.32 4.35 25.87
N SER A 296 1.35 4.10 26.67
CA SER A 296 1.75 4.98 27.76
C SER A 296 3.26 4.89 27.94
N TYR A 297 3.93 6.03 28.03
CA TYR A 297 5.38 6.11 28.05
C TYR A 297 5.88 6.52 29.43
N GLN A 298 6.79 5.71 29.96
CA GLN A 298 7.46 5.95 31.24
C GLN A 298 8.80 6.68 31.08
N ASN A 299 9.35 6.74 29.87
CA ASN A 299 10.53 7.54 29.58
C ASN A 299 10.38 8.29 28.26
N LEU A 300 11.12 9.39 28.14
CA LEU A 300 11.10 10.29 26.99
C LEU A 300 11.65 9.64 25.71
N PHE A 301 12.63 8.73 25.84
CA PHE A 301 13.26 8.07 24.68
C PHE A 301 12.27 7.20 23.92
N ASP A 302 11.51 6.34 24.60
CA ASP A 302 10.52 5.46 23.97
C ASP A 302 9.40 6.29 23.32
N ALA A 303 8.95 7.36 23.98
CA ALA A 303 7.96 8.27 23.40
C ALA A 303 8.46 8.95 22.11
N MET A 304 9.74 9.37 22.08
CA MET A 304 10.34 9.99 20.90
C MET A 304 10.60 8.98 19.78
N LEU A 305 11.05 7.77 20.13
CA LEU A 305 11.31 6.70 19.17
C LEU A 305 10.01 6.21 18.53
N ASP A 306 8.97 5.99 19.31
CA ASP A 306 7.66 5.58 18.80
C ASP A 306 6.95 6.70 18.05
N ALA A 307 7.20 7.97 18.38
CA ALA A 307 6.76 9.09 17.55
C ALA A 307 7.45 9.11 16.17
N VAL A 308 8.72 8.71 16.10
CA VAL A 308 9.45 8.54 14.83
C VAL A 308 8.92 7.34 14.06
N TYR A 309 8.66 6.20 14.71
CA TYR A 309 8.03 5.05 14.06
C TYR A 309 6.62 5.38 13.57
N ALA A 310 5.79 6.05 14.36
CA ALA A 310 4.46 6.51 13.95
C ALA A 310 4.52 7.55 12.81
N ALA A 311 5.57 8.38 12.75
CA ALA A 311 5.81 9.29 11.63
C ALA A 311 6.27 8.56 10.35
N LEU A 312 7.05 7.49 10.48
CA LEU A 312 7.46 6.60 9.39
C LEU A 312 6.28 5.77 8.86
N GLU A 313 5.39 5.29 9.74
CA GLU A 313 4.11 4.68 9.37
C GLU A 313 3.20 5.67 8.63
N LYS A 314 3.17 6.94 9.07
CA LYS A 314 2.43 8.03 8.41
C LYS A 314 3.06 8.53 7.10
N ALA A 315 4.26 8.10 6.73
CA ALA A 315 4.96 8.56 5.53
C ALA A 315 4.48 7.89 4.21
N GLY A 316 3.40 7.11 4.25
CA GLY A 316 2.56 6.84 3.06
C GLY A 316 2.32 5.38 2.70
N GLY A 317 3.03 4.42 3.32
CA GLY A 317 2.77 2.99 3.09
C GLY A 317 1.45 2.50 3.66
N ASP A 318 1.00 3.15 4.74
CA ASP A 318 -0.22 2.81 5.47
C ASP A 318 -1.51 3.33 4.81
N SER A 319 -1.35 4.17 3.76
CA SER A 319 -2.45 4.83 3.05
C SER A 319 -3.04 4.01 1.90
N LEU A 320 -2.36 2.93 1.49
CA LEU A 320 -2.81 2.12 0.36
C LEU A 320 -3.86 1.12 0.83
N GLU A 321 -5.12 1.37 0.47
CA GLU A 321 -6.20 0.41 0.64
C GLU A 321 -6.00 -0.79 -0.30
N ILE A 322 -6.29 -2.00 0.20
CA ILE A 322 -6.39 -3.20 -0.65
C ILE A 322 -7.86 -3.49 -0.93
N VAL A 323 -8.19 -3.68 -2.20
CA VAL A 323 -9.44 -4.28 -2.67
C VAL A 323 -9.14 -5.73 -3.03
N VAL A 324 -9.84 -6.68 -2.43
CA VAL A 324 -9.71 -8.10 -2.79
C VAL A 324 -10.45 -8.32 -4.09
N SER A 325 -9.72 -8.33 -5.19
CA SER A 325 -10.27 -8.32 -6.56
C SER A 325 -10.71 -9.68 -7.04
N GLU A 326 -10.20 -10.77 -6.47
CA GLU A 326 -10.67 -12.12 -6.72
C GLU A 326 -10.45 -12.99 -5.49
N ILE A 327 -11.48 -13.73 -5.08
CA ILE A 327 -11.42 -14.68 -3.97
C ILE A 327 -12.58 -15.68 -4.07
N GLY A 328 -12.37 -16.92 -3.68
CA GLY A 328 -13.42 -17.94 -3.66
C GLY A 328 -12.93 -19.27 -3.16
N TRP A 329 -13.77 -20.30 -3.31
CA TRP A 329 -13.42 -21.69 -3.04
C TRP A 329 -14.13 -22.60 -4.05
N PRO A 330 -13.42 -23.55 -4.68
CA PRO A 330 -13.98 -24.36 -5.75
C PRO A 330 -14.89 -25.48 -5.22
N THR A 331 -15.94 -25.78 -5.98
CA THR A 331 -16.96 -26.78 -5.64
C THR A 331 -16.58 -28.21 -6.01
N ALA A 332 -15.61 -28.39 -6.92
CA ALA A 332 -15.10 -29.68 -7.38
C ALA A 332 -13.72 -29.54 -8.04
N GLY A 333 -13.16 -30.67 -8.49
CA GLY A 333 -11.98 -30.72 -9.35
C GLY A 333 -10.65 -30.99 -8.63
N ASP A 334 -10.61 -31.01 -7.30
CA ASP A 334 -9.40 -31.30 -6.52
C ASP A 334 -9.68 -31.62 -5.01
N VAL A 335 -8.65 -31.65 -4.17
CA VAL A 335 -8.73 -31.91 -2.73
C VAL A 335 -9.54 -30.84 -1.99
N GLU A 336 -10.35 -31.27 -1.01
CA GLU A 336 -11.25 -30.42 -0.20
C GLU A 336 -12.13 -29.46 -1.02
N THR A 337 -12.42 -29.84 -2.26
CA THR A 337 -13.38 -29.15 -3.13
C THR A 337 -14.73 -29.83 -3.01
N SER A 338 -15.72 -29.06 -2.55
CA SER A 338 -17.09 -29.54 -2.41
C SER A 338 -18.04 -28.34 -2.39
N VAL A 339 -19.30 -28.57 -2.77
CA VAL A 339 -20.37 -27.57 -2.63
C VAL A 339 -20.50 -27.08 -1.18
N GLU A 340 -20.26 -27.96 -0.20
CA GLU A 340 -20.32 -27.65 1.23
C GLU A 340 -19.18 -26.74 1.68
N ASN A 341 -17.93 -27.07 1.32
CA ASN A 341 -16.77 -26.24 1.67
C ASN A 341 -16.83 -24.89 0.96
N ALA A 342 -17.21 -24.87 -0.32
CA ALA A 342 -17.39 -23.63 -1.07
C ALA A 342 -18.52 -22.76 -0.49
N GLY A 343 -19.64 -23.37 -0.10
CA GLY A 343 -20.73 -22.70 0.59
C GLY A 343 -20.31 -22.14 1.95
N THR A 344 -19.55 -22.90 2.73
CA THR A 344 -19.02 -22.48 4.04
C THR A 344 -18.10 -21.27 3.89
N TYR A 345 -17.09 -21.39 3.02
CA TYR A 345 -16.11 -20.35 2.78
C TYR A 345 -16.75 -19.03 2.32
N ASN A 346 -17.57 -19.08 1.26
CA ASN A 346 -18.17 -17.88 0.68
C ASN A 346 -19.16 -17.20 1.65
N ASN A 347 -19.96 -17.97 2.41
CA ASN A 347 -20.87 -17.37 3.40
C ASN A 347 -20.13 -16.72 4.56
N ASN A 348 -19.06 -17.35 5.06
CA ASN A 348 -18.26 -16.80 6.15
C ASN A 348 -17.49 -15.56 5.70
N LEU A 349 -16.89 -15.59 4.50
CA LEU A 349 -16.24 -14.44 3.89
C LEU A 349 -17.17 -13.23 3.81
N ILE A 350 -18.42 -13.43 3.35
CA ILE A 350 -19.43 -12.36 3.25
C ILE A 350 -19.73 -11.69 4.60
N GLN A 351 -19.70 -12.46 5.70
CA GLN A 351 -19.86 -11.87 7.03
C GLN A 351 -18.58 -11.17 7.47
N HIS A 352 -17.44 -11.83 7.30
CA HIS A 352 -16.14 -11.40 7.78
C HIS A 352 -15.68 -10.06 7.21
N VAL A 353 -15.79 -9.86 5.89
CA VAL A 353 -15.27 -8.66 5.21
C VAL A 353 -15.91 -7.34 5.66
N LYS A 354 -16.94 -7.38 6.50
CA LYS A 354 -17.56 -6.20 7.12
C LYS A 354 -16.74 -5.65 8.29
N GLU A 355 -15.89 -6.47 8.89
CA GLU A 355 -15.22 -6.20 10.17
C GLU A 355 -13.77 -5.75 10.00
N GLY A 356 -13.14 -6.06 8.85
CA GLY A 356 -11.73 -5.79 8.61
C GLY A 356 -10.83 -6.94 9.05
N THR A 357 -9.52 -6.67 9.15
CA THR A 357 -8.51 -7.62 9.64
C THR A 357 -8.01 -7.23 11.03
N PRO A 358 -7.25 -8.08 11.75
CA PRO A 358 -6.58 -7.69 12.99
C PRO A 358 -5.74 -6.41 12.86
N LYS A 359 -4.98 -6.24 11.78
CA LYS A 359 -4.15 -5.03 11.53
C LYS A 359 -4.95 -3.81 11.08
N LYS A 360 -6.10 -4.00 10.40
CA LYS A 360 -6.98 -2.92 9.93
C LYS A 360 -8.43 -3.14 10.40
N PRO A 361 -8.69 -3.10 11.73
CA PRO A 361 -10.01 -3.41 12.27
C PRO A 361 -11.01 -2.28 12.00
N GLY A 362 -12.29 -2.63 11.87
CA GLY A 362 -13.40 -1.69 11.72
C GLY A 362 -13.58 -1.11 10.31
N ASN A 363 -12.72 -1.47 9.37
CA ASN A 363 -12.79 -1.05 7.97
C ASN A 363 -13.32 -2.20 7.09
N PRO A 364 -14.51 -2.06 6.48
CA PRO A 364 -15.00 -3.06 5.54
C PRO A 364 -14.03 -3.22 4.35
N ILE A 365 -13.74 -4.46 3.99
CA ILE A 365 -12.83 -4.82 2.90
C ILE A 365 -13.67 -4.98 1.63
N GLU A 366 -13.48 -4.08 0.65
CA GLU A 366 -14.14 -4.26 -0.65
C GLU A 366 -13.63 -5.55 -1.30
N THR A 367 -14.56 -6.47 -1.57
CA THR A 367 -14.25 -7.85 -1.95
C THR A 367 -15.10 -8.32 -3.11
N TYR A 368 -14.47 -8.98 -4.08
CA TYR A 368 -15.10 -9.53 -5.28
C TYR A 368 -14.97 -11.06 -5.31
N ILE A 369 -16.12 -11.75 -5.22
CA ILE A 369 -16.12 -13.22 -5.24
C ILE A 369 -15.92 -13.71 -6.69
N PHE A 370 -14.94 -14.59 -6.85
CA PHE A 370 -14.66 -15.31 -8.07
C PHE A 370 -15.32 -16.71 -8.00
N ALA A 371 -16.26 -17.05 -8.88
CA ALA A 371 -16.84 -16.28 -9.98
C ALA A 371 -18.37 -16.42 -10.06
N MET A 372 -19.02 -15.66 -10.93
CA MET A 372 -20.48 -15.76 -11.10
C MET A 372 -20.92 -17.15 -11.59
N PHE A 373 -20.23 -17.71 -12.59
CA PHE A 373 -20.57 -19.00 -13.20
C PHE A 373 -19.34 -19.89 -13.31
N ASP A 374 -19.59 -21.20 -13.37
CA ASP A 374 -18.58 -22.17 -13.77
C ASP A 374 -18.11 -21.90 -15.21
N GLU A 375 -16.81 -22.05 -15.45
CA GLU A 375 -16.17 -21.76 -16.72
C GLU A 375 -15.64 -23.04 -17.37
N GLY A 376 -16.54 -23.82 -17.99
CA GLY A 376 -16.24 -25.18 -18.47
C GLY A 376 -15.11 -25.31 -19.51
N ASN A 377 -14.69 -24.21 -20.14
CA ASN A 377 -13.58 -24.18 -21.09
C ASN A 377 -12.21 -23.97 -20.43
N LYS A 378 -12.15 -23.84 -19.10
CA LYS A 378 -10.89 -23.68 -18.37
C LYS A 378 -10.16 -24.99 -18.11
N SER A 379 -8.87 -24.86 -17.80
CA SER A 379 -7.95 -25.92 -17.45
C SER A 379 -6.94 -25.40 -16.42
N PRO A 380 -6.49 -26.20 -15.43
CA PRO A 380 -6.86 -27.60 -15.16
C PRO A 380 -8.32 -27.78 -14.68
N GLU A 381 -8.74 -29.03 -14.43
CA GLU A 381 -10.14 -29.35 -14.07
C GLU A 381 -10.71 -28.49 -12.94
N LEU A 382 -9.90 -28.23 -11.91
CA LEU A 382 -10.20 -27.31 -10.81
C LEU A 382 -10.74 -25.94 -11.25
N GLU A 383 -10.19 -25.36 -12.32
CA GLU A 383 -10.52 -24.02 -12.81
C GLU A 383 -11.93 -23.89 -13.37
N LYS A 384 -12.63 -25.01 -13.56
CA LYS A 384 -14.00 -25.04 -14.09
C LYS A 384 -15.06 -24.82 -13.02
N HIS A 385 -14.73 -24.97 -11.73
CA HIS A 385 -15.71 -25.21 -10.66
C HIS A 385 -15.78 -24.09 -9.60
N TRP A 386 -15.51 -22.84 -9.98
CA TRP A 386 -15.51 -21.66 -9.08
C TRP A 386 -16.84 -20.89 -9.05
N GLY A 387 -17.83 -21.31 -9.84
CA GLY A 387 -19.08 -20.60 -10.02
C GLY A 387 -19.97 -20.62 -8.78
N LEU A 388 -20.54 -19.45 -8.44
CA LEU A 388 -21.66 -19.37 -7.50
C LEU A 388 -22.97 -19.91 -8.09
N PHE A 389 -23.08 -19.92 -9.42
CA PHE A 389 -24.26 -20.38 -10.15
C PHE A 389 -23.88 -21.38 -11.24
N LEU A 390 -24.69 -22.42 -11.40
CA LEU A 390 -24.61 -23.33 -12.55
C LEU A 390 -25.17 -22.65 -13.80
N GLN A 391 -24.58 -22.92 -14.97
CA GLN A 391 -24.96 -22.32 -16.25
C GLN A 391 -26.25 -22.91 -16.87
N THR A 392 -26.91 -23.86 -16.20
CA THR A 392 -28.15 -24.47 -16.70
C THR A 392 -29.35 -23.59 -16.34
N ASN A 393 -30.31 -23.45 -17.28
CA ASN A 393 -31.61 -22.77 -17.08
C ASN A 393 -32.54 -23.46 -16.05
N SER A 394 -31.98 -24.09 -15.01
CA SER A 394 -32.70 -24.71 -13.92
C SER A 394 -32.07 -24.24 -12.60
N LEU A 395 -32.91 -23.65 -11.74
CA LEU A 395 -32.62 -23.20 -10.37
C LEU A 395 -32.20 -24.35 -9.43
N ASN A 396 -31.13 -25.06 -9.75
CA ASN A 396 -30.40 -25.88 -8.77
C ASN A 396 -29.25 -25.02 -8.26
N THR A 397 -29.64 -24.06 -7.43
CA THR A 397 -28.77 -23.17 -6.68
C THR A 397 -27.84 -23.98 -5.77
N LEU A 398 -26.53 -23.66 -5.77
CA LEU A 398 -25.80 -23.57 -4.51
C LEU A 398 -26.73 -22.83 -3.56
N SER A 399 -27.24 -23.50 -2.54
CA SER A 399 -28.04 -22.86 -1.51
C SER A 399 -27.13 -21.96 -0.69
N ILE A 400 -26.66 -20.86 -1.31
CA ILE A 400 -26.30 -19.65 -0.59
C ILE A 400 -27.59 -19.31 0.13
N SER A 401 -27.63 -19.69 1.41
CA SER A 401 -28.73 -19.36 2.29
C SER A 401 -28.67 -17.87 2.55
N ILE A 402 -29.02 -17.07 1.54
CA ILE A 402 -29.60 -15.75 1.74
C ILE A 402 -30.98 -16.05 2.33
N LYS A 403 -31.02 -16.53 3.59
CA LYS A 403 -32.26 -16.56 4.37
C LYS A 403 -32.85 -15.17 4.20
N ARG A 404 -34.09 -15.13 3.73
CA ARG A 404 -34.89 -13.91 3.53
C ARG A 404 -34.60 -12.89 4.63
N VAL A 405 -33.89 -11.81 4.32
CA VAL A 405 -33.80 -10.63 5.19
C VAL A 405 -34.20 -9.41 4.35
N PRO A 406 -35.38 -8.80 4.60
CA PRO A 406 -35.90 -7.64 3.86
C PRO A 406 -35.06 -6.35 3.93
N GLU A 407 -33.87 -6.35 4.55
CA GLU A 407 -33.09 -5.13 4.83
C GLU A 407 -31.97 -4.82 3.82
N ILE A 408 -31.81 -5.61 2.75
CA ILE A 408 -30.81 -5.39 1.69
C ILE A 408 -31.24 -4.27 0.72
N LYS A 409 -31.69 -3.13 1.23
CA LYS A 409 -31.70 -1.87 0.45
C LYS A 409 -30.74 -0.83 0.98
N LYS A 410 -30.17 -1.01 2.18
CA LYS A 410 -29.33 0.02 2.80
C LYS A 410 -27.82 -0.25 2.79
N HIS A 411 -27.36 -1.46 2.48
CA HIS A 411 -25.93 -1.85 2.65
C HIS A 411 -25.30 -2.62 1.46
N LEU A 412 -25.89 -2.53 0.26
CA LEU A 412 -25.39 -3.13 -0.99
C LEU A 412 -24.07 -2.53 -1.52
N ARG A 413 -23.29 -1.82 -0.69
CA ARG A 413 -22.06 -1.13 -1.09
C ARG A 413 -20.79 -1.98 -0.97
N ALA A 414 -20.86 -3.17 -0.34
CA ALA A 414 -19.69 -4.00 -0.03
C ALA A 414 -19.54 -5.27 -0.88
N PHE A 415 -20.42 -5.52 -1.85
CA PHE A 415 -20.45 -6.81 -2.56
C PHE A 415 -20.61 -6.63 -4.06
N LEU A 416 -19.65 -7.16 -4.81
CA LEU A 416 -19.66 -7.22 -6.27
C LEU A 416 -19.22 -8.62 -6.71
N ILE A 417 -19.96 -9.22 -7.64
CA ILE A 417 -19.63 -10.53 -8.20
C ILE A 417 -18.95 -10.31 -9.54
N ILE A 418 -17.90 -11.06 -9.84
CA ILE A 418 -17.18 -10.96 -11.12
C ILE A 418 -17.92 -11.83 -12.14
N ALA A 419 -18.38 -11.20 -13.22
CA ALA A 419 -18.70 -11.87 -14.47
C ALA A 419 -17.50 -11.66 -15.40
N LYS A 420 -16.77 -12.73 -15.71
CA LYS A 420 -15.76 -12.72 -16.80
C LYS A 420 -16.42 -13.14 -18.10
#